data_AF-A0A7S2Z6L6-F1
#
_entry.id   AF-A0A7S2Z6L6-F1
#
_cell.length_a   1.000
_cell.length_b   1.000
_cell.length_c   1.000
_cell.angle_alpha   90.00
_cell.angle_beta   90.00
_cell.angle_gamma   90.00
#
_symmetry.space_group_name_H-M   'P 1'
#
loop_
_entity.id
_entity.type
_entity.pdbx_description
1 polymer ?
#
loop_
_entity_poly.entity_id
_entity_poly.type
_entity_poly.pdbx_seq_one_letter_code
_entity_poly.pdbx_strand_id
1 'polypeptide(L)'
;EKVTKGEEGGSGLEKETQEALTNRSHSQRTILFTDQDVHLYFWFPLLAGLSELTFDTREQIRHSSLEVLFDILDYHGSTFTTDFWVRIFNSILFPIFDQVGVEATEITTFVKESERPLVDAWLYETCTKCLHHVIDLFTKFYGELRGLLPQIVAFLNGFIGRNHENIASMGVAAFQRLLLAIGDQVDAAELETVFGGLRSALLETKPAIEPLLHCLEDESEGKGGGPAKKEHQARARSRSLTEGSGARRLANLKCKIAVQVLLAKCVGETYQSFKGHFASAAKVALLDLLKDMVRESKAVNLDIEQRARLIALQANCDLEPNGGLRDPPLLELEKESFHIFLGVLMDLALNLAESEGDSLGKVSDSLVEVCVGELETFLEMSSGKIGGDWQDWRGLASVECNHRREILEHSLKALLDLPEPLFRRNITPLFTKLSELIKCEYATPQTLHIVSKIFSSRILKFISQ
;
A
#
# COMPACT_ATOMS: atom_id res chain seq x y z
N GLU A 1 88.55 18.40 -40.92
CA GLU A 1 88.20 18.15 -42.33
C GLU A 1 86.95 17.26 -42.40
N LYS A 2 86.04 17.57 -43.36
CA LYS A 2 85.06 16.71 -44.06
C LYS A 2 84.16 15.75 -43.24
N VAL A 3 82.83 15.93 -43.16
CA VAL A 3 81.75 15.77 -44.18
C VAL A 3 81.32 14.30 -44.43
N THR A 4 80.13 13.93 -43.90
CA THR A 4 79.08 12.96 -44.38
C THR A 4 79.46 11.47 -44.57
N LYS A 5 78.61 10.43 -44.45
CA LYS A 5 77.13 10.24 -44.62
C LYS A 5 76.76 8.79 -44.22
N GLY A 6 75.53 8.57 -43.70
CA GLY A 6 74.68 7.35 -43.82
C GLY A 6 75.17 6.01 -43.22
N GLU A 7 74.36 5.02 -42.85
CA GLU A 7 72.92 4.80 -42.73
C GLU A 7 72.74 3.38 -42.11
N GLU A 8 71.51 3.02 -41.70
CA GLU A 8 70.99 1.66 -41.38
C GLU A 8 71.14 1.09 -39.95
N GLY A 9 69.99 0.94 -39.27
CA GLY A 9 69.86 0.15 -38.06
C GLY A 9 68.61 0.43 -37.21
N GLY A 10 67.41 0.40 -37.80
CA GLY A 10 66.18 0.62 -37.04
C GLY A 10 64.92 0.15 -37.77
N SER A 11 64.62 -1.15 -37.76
CA SER A 11 63.36 -1.66 -38.33
C SER A 11 62.76 -2.87 -37.58
N GLY A 12 63.22 -3.15 -36.35
CA GLY A 12 62.77 -4.33 -35.60
C GLY A 12 61.70 -4.06 -34.53
N LEU A 13 61.64 -2.84 -33.99
CA LEU A 13 60.85 -2.56 -32.78
C LEU A 13 59.58 -1.71 -33.00
N GLU A 14 59.42 -1.09 -34.18
CA GLU A 14 58.24 -0.26 -34.50
C GLU A 14 57.09 -1.06 -35.14
N LYS A 15 57.37 -2.24 -35.72
CA LYS A 15 56.32 -3.09 -36.31
C LYS A 15 55.50 -3.86 -35.26
N GLU A 16 56.11 -4.30 -34.18
CA GLU A 16 55.38 -5.00 -33.09
C GLU A 16 54.52 -4.04 -32.26
N THR A 17 54.88 -2.74 -32.18
CA THR A 17 54.05 -1.74 -31.49
C THR A 17 52.92 -1.18 -32.36
N GLN A 18 53.06 -1.17 -33.70
CA GLN A 18 51.95 -0.79 -34.59
C GLN A 18 50.90 -1.90 -34.76
N GLU A 19 51.29 -3.18 -34.78
CA GLU A 19 50.31 -4.29 -34.80
C GLU A 19 49.56 -4.45 -33.47
N ALA A 20 50.18 -4.06 -32.34
CA ALA A 20 49.53 -4.04 -31.02
C ALA A 20 48.55 -2.85 -30.83
N LEU A 21 48.69 -1.78 -31.61
CA LEU A 21 47.81 -0.60 -31.56
C LEU A 21 46.67 -0.64 -32.59
N THR A 22 46.72 -1.51 -33.60
CA THR A 22 45.61 -1.74 -34.53
C THR A 22 44.63 -2.83 -34.10
N ASN A 23 44.91 -3.54 -32.99
CA ASN A 23 44.05 -4.65 -32.50
C ASN A 23 43.23 -4.35 -31.24
N ARG A 24 43.10 -3.06 -30.85
CA ARG A 24 42.24 -2.61 -29.74
C ARG A 24 41.16 -1.61 -30.16
N SER A 25 40.67 -1.70 -31.39
CA SER A 25 39.48 -0.96 -31.83
C SER A 25 38.45 -1.81 -32.56
N HIS A 26 38.35 -3.11 -32.22
CA HIS A 26 37.04 -3.76 -32.29
C HIS A 26 36.29 -3.39 -31.00
N SER A 27 35.87 -2.11 -30.92
CA SER A 27 34.62 -1.83 -30.23
C SER A 27 33.62 -2.74 -30.93
N GLN A 28 33.19 -3.81 -30.25
CA GLN A 28 31.98 -4.51 -30.67
C GLN A 28 30.98 -3.40 -30.92
N ARG A 29 30.56 -3.22 -32.18
CA ARG A 29 29.44 -2.35 -32.49
C ARG A 29 28.28 -2.96 -31.71
N THR A 30 28.01 -2.45 -30.52
CA THR A 30 26.82 -2.79 -29.77
C THR A 30 25.68 -2.39 -30.69
N ILE A 31 25.01 -3.40 -31.28
CA ILE A 31 23.84 -3.15 -32.10
C ILE A 31 22.86 -2.44 -31.17
N LEU A 32 22.39 -1.25 -31.56
CA LEU A 32 21.48 -0.44 -30.76
C LEU A 32 20.16 -0.32 -31.52
N PHE A 33 19.11 -0.90 -30.96
CA PHE A 33 17.76 -0.83 -31.51
C PHE A 33 17.06 0.44 -31.02
N THR A 34 16.71 1.28 -31.98
CA THR A 34 16.01 2.54 -31.81
C THR A 34 14.52 2.40 -32.13
N ASP A 35 13.74 3.44 -31.88
CA ASP A 35 12.32 3.55 -32.21
C ASP A 35 12.01 3.67 -33.73
N GLN A 36 13.02 3.46 -34.59
CA GLN A 36 12.84 3.45 -36.03
C GLN A 36 12.00 2.25 -36.48
N ASP A 37 11.11 2.49 -37.45
CA ASP A 37 10.17 1.49 -37.97
C ASP A 37 10.84 0.19 -38.41
N VAL A 38 12.05 0.25 -38.96
CA VAL A 38 12.80 -0.94 -39.37
C VAL A 38 13.10 -1.87 -38.19
N HIS A 39 13.47 -1.32 -37.03
CA HIS A 39 13.74 -2.12 -35.83
C HIS A 39 12.44 -2.63 -35.21
N LEU A 40 11.40 -1.79 -35.18
CA LEU A 40 10.08 -2.17 -34.70
C LEU A 40 9.48 -3.32 -35.52
N TYR A 41 9.63 -3.29 -36.84
CA TYR A 41 9.10 -4.30 -37.75
C TYR A 41 9.62 -5.72 -37.48
N PHE A 42 10.86 -5.86 -36.98
CA PHE A 42 11.40 -7.17 -36.63
C PHE A 42 10.99 -7.63 -35.23
N TRP A 43 11.01 -6.73 -34.24
CA TRP A 43 10.80 -7.09 -32.84
C TRP A 43 9.32 -7.16 -32.44
N PHE A 44 8.51 -6.20 -32.88
CA PHE A 44 7.15 -6.05 -32.34
C PHE A 44 6.23 -7.20 -32.71
N PRO A 45 6.25 -7.78 -33.92
CA PRO A 45 5.45 -8.96 -34.23
C PRO A 45 5.80 -10.17 -33.35
N LEU A 46 7.09 -10.37 -33.04
CA LEU A 46 7.55 -11.45 -32.17
C LEU A 46 7.07 -11.24 -30.73
N LEU A 47 7.33 -10.04 -30.18
CA LEU A 47 6.97 -9.71 -28.80
C LEU A 47 5.45 -9.69 -28.61
N ALA A 48 4.70 -9.15 -29.57
CA ALA A 48 3.23 -9.13 -29.53
C ALA A 48 2.66 -10.56 -29.60
N GLY A 49 3.20 -11.42 -30.45
CA GLY A 49 2.77 -12.82 -30.54
C GLY A 49 2.99 -13.59 -29.24
N LEU A 50 4.13 -13.40 -28.57
CA LEU A 50 4.38 -14.00 -27.25
C LEU A 50 3.48 -13.41 -26.17
N SER A 51 3.30 -12.08 -26.18
CA SER A 51 2.41 -11.33 -25.28
C SER A 51 0.98 -11.85 -25.35
N GLU A 52 0.42 -12.08 -26.54
CA GLU A 52 -0.94 -12.60 -26.72
C GLU A 52 -1.11 -14.01 -26.10
N LEU A 53 -0.05 -14.82 -26.13
CA LEU A 53 -0.07 -16.17 -25.57
C LEU A 53 0.10 -16.22 -24.04
N THR A 54 0.40 -15.09 -23.38
CA THR A 54 0.59 -15.02 -21.91
C THR A 54 -0.67 -15.25 -21.10
N PHE A 55 -1.86 -15.26 -21.72
CA PHE A 55 -3.12 -15.66 -21.09
C PHE A 55 -3.81 -16.82 -21.84
N ASP A 56 -3.06 -17.65 -22.57
CA ASP A 56 -3.62 -18.85 -23.21
C ASP A 56 -4.20 -19.81 -22.15
N THR A 57 -5.36 -20.40 -22.47
CA THR A 57 -6.04 -21.40 -21.63
C THR A 57 -5.15 -22.60 -21.26
N ARG A 58 -4.18 -22.95 -22.10
CA ARG A 58 -3.26 -24.07 -21.91
C ARG A 58 -2.06 -23.61 -21.09
N GLU A 59 -1.95 -24.14 -19.87
CA GLU A 59 -0.90 -23.80 -18.90
C GLU A 59 0.52 -23.82 -19.48
N GLN A 60 0.88 -24.86 -20.24
CA GLN A 60 2.22 -24.99 -20.81
C GLN A 60 2.56 -23.86 -21.78
N ILE A 61 1.59 -23.43 -22.61
CA ILE A 61 1.79 -22.34 -23.58
C ILE A 61 1.85 -21.02 -22.86
N ARG A 62 0.96 -20.81 -21.88
CA ARG A 62 0.91 -19.62 -21.05
C ARG A 62 2.23 -19.36 -20.32
N HIS A 63 2.70 -20.35 -19.56
CA HIS A 63 3.97 -20.28 -18.84
C HIS A 63 5.15 -20.12 -19.80
N SER A 64 5.23 -20.97 -20.84
CA SER A 64 6.35 -20.90 -21.78
C SER A 64 6.42 -19.55 -22.50
N SER A 65 5.29 -18.97 -22.88
CA SER A 65 5.27 -17.70 -23.62
C SER A 65 5.64 -16.53 -22.70
N LEU A 66 5.17 -16.56 -21.45
CA LEU A 66 5.51 -15.55 -20.44
C LEU A 66 7.03 -15.55 -20.15
N GLU A 67 7.60 -16.72 -19.83
CA GLU A 67 9.03 -16.82 -19.53
C GLU A 67 9.88 -16.45 -20.74
N VAL A 68 9.56 -16.98 -21.93
CA VAL A 68 10.33 -16.65 -23.16
C VAL A 68 10.24 -15.17 -23.51
N LEU A 69 9.09 -14.52 -23.31
CA LEU A 69 8.95 -13.08 -23.55
C LEU A 69 9.91 -12.29 -22.67
N PHE A 70 9.92 -12.56 -21.36
CA PHE A 70 10.78 -11.83 -20.43
C PHE A 70 12.25 -12.22 -20.57
N ASP A 71 12.59 -13.47 -20.87
CA ASP A 71 13.95 -13.91 -21.17
C ASP A 71 14.54 -13.16 -22.39
N ILE A 72 13.74 -12.99 -23.45
CA ILE A 72 14.15 -12.23 -24.64
C ILE A 72 14.45 -10.77 -24.27
N LEU A 73 13.55 -10.13 -23.52
CA LEU A 73 13.71 -8.74 -23.09
C LEU A 73 14.88 -8.59 -22.12
N ASP A 74 15.08 -9.55 -21.23
CA ASP A 74 16.16 -9.58 -20.25
C ASP A 74 17.54 -9.73 -20.92
N TYR A 75 17.63 -10.60 -21.92
CA TYR A 75 18.85 -10.90 -22.66
C TYR A 75 19.23 -9.77 -23.62
N HIS A 76 18.27 -9.27 -24.39
CA HIS A 76 18.52 -8.23 -25.41
C HIS A 76 18.38 -6.80 -24.88
N GLY A 77 17.90 -6.60 -23.66
CA GLY A 77 17.53 -5.28 -23.15
C GLY A 77 18.64 -4.23 -23.16
N SER A 78 19.90 -4.64 -22.98
CA SER A 78 21.09 -3.76 -23.07
C SER A 78 21.34 -3.20 -24.48
N THR A 79 20.68 -3.74 -25.50
CA THR A 79 20.74 -3.29 -26.89
C THR A 79 19.61 -2.33 -27.26
N PHE A 80 18.69 -2.04 -26.34
CA PHE A 80 17.52 -1.20 -26.62
C PHE A 80 17.74 0.23 -26.13
N THR A 81 17.36 1.21 -26.96
CA THR A 81 17.31 2.62 -26.52
C THR A 81 16.15 2.87 -25.57
N THR A 82 16.21 3.96 -24.80
CA THR A 82 15.10 4.43 -23.96
C THR A 82 13.80 4.56 -24.74
N ASP A 83 13.80 5.16 -25.93
CA ASP A 83 12.57 5.32 -26.74
C ASP A 83 12.01 3.97 -27.21
N PHE A 84 12.88 3.01 -27.52
CA PHE A 84 12.47 1.66 -27.87
C PHE A 84 11.83 0.95 -26.67
N TRP A 85 12.44 1.04 -25.50
CA TRP A 85 11.87 0.54 -24.26
C TRP A 85 10.50 1.15 -23.95
N VAL A 86 10.35 2.47 -24.09
CA VAL A 86 9.06 3.15 -23.91
C VAL A 86 7.99 2.53 -24.82
N ARG A 87 8.32 2.17 -26.06
CA ARG A 87 7.39 1.48 -26.96
C ARG A 87 7.11 0.03 -26.53
N ILE A 88 8.12 -0.71 -26.05
CA ILE A 88 7.90 -2.07 -25.52
C ILE A 88 6.93 -2.04 -24.33
N PHE A 89 7.14 -1.15 -23.36
CA PHE A 89 6.26 -1.03 -22.21
C PHE A 89 4.83 -0.67 -22.64
N ASN A 90 4.67 0.35 -23.48
CA ASN A 90 3.35 0.86 -23.86
C ASN A 90 2.57 -0.03 -24.84
N SER A 91 3.26 -0.73 -25.74
CA SER A 91 2.61 -1.50 -26.81
C SER A 91 2.61 -3.00 -26.59
N ILE A 92 3.48 -3.51 -25.72
CA ILE A 92 3.60 -4.95 -25.44
C ILE A 92 3.27 -5.22 -23.97
N LEU A 93 4.02 -4.67 -23.02
CA LEU A 93 3.94 -5.10 -21.62
C LEU A 93 2.67 -4.63 -20.90
N PHE A 94 2.32 -3.35 -20.97
CA PHE A 94 1.08 -2.87 -20.32
C PHE A 94 -0.19 -3.49 -20.94
N PRO A 95 -0.31 -3.64 -22.28
CA PRO A 95 -1.48 -4.28 -22.88
C PRO A 95 -1.72 -5.75 -22.47
N ILE A 96 -0.70 -6.49 -22.01
CA ILE A 96 -0.88 -7.84 -21.45
C ILE A 96 -1.99 -7.86 -20.38
N PHE A 97 -2.13 -6.77 -19.63
CA PHE A 97 -3.02 -6.67 -18.48
C PHE A 97 -4.43 -6.17 -18.81
N ASP A 98 -4.67 -5.71 -20.05
CA ASP A 98 -6.04 -5.42 -20.51
C ASP A 98 -6.87 -6.70 -20.53
N GLN A 99 -6.24 -7.82 -20.89
CA GLN A 99 -6.86 -9.14 -20.89
C GLN A 99 -7.33 -9.55 -19.50
N VAL A 100 -6.60 -9.22 -18.43
CA VAL A 100 -6.99 -9.50 -17.04
C VAL A 100 -8.29 -8.77 -16.67
N GLY A 101 -8.47 -7.54 -17.15
CA GLY A 101 -9.68 -6.77 -16.89
C GLY A 101 -10.90 -7.33 -17.62
N VAL A 102 -10.70 -7.74 -18.88
CA VAL A 102 -11.75 -8.38 -19.70
C VAL A 102 -12.09 -9.75 -19.12
N GLU A 103 -11.11 -10.60 -18.86
CA GLU A 103 -11.32 -11.96 -18.34
C GLU A 103 -11.93 -11.93 -16.93
N ALA A 104 -11.50 -11.07 -16.01
CA ALA A 104 -12.16 -10.95 -14.70
C ALA A 104 -13.64 -10.54 -14.83
N THR A 105 -13.97 -9.70 -15.83
CA THR A 105 -15.35 -9.31 -16.12
C THR A 105 -16.14 -10.45 -16.79
N GLU A 106 -15.52 -11.21 -17.67
CA GLU A 106 -16.13 -12.35 -18.37
C GLU A 106 -16.31 -13.58 -17.48
N ILE A 107 -15.35 -13.87 -16.61
CA ILE A 107 -15.43 -14.95 -15.61
C ILE A 107 -16.62 -14.70 -14.68
N THR A 108 -16.79 -13.46 -14.23
CA THR A 108 -17.90 -13.08 -13.36
C THR A 108 -19.26 -13.08 -14.06
N THR A 109 -19.32 -13.02 -15.40
CA THR A 109 -20.58 -12.95 -16.16
C THR A 109 -20.96 -14.24 -16.89
N PHE A 110 -20.01 -14.98 -17.47
CA PHE A 110 -20.27 -16.08 -18.40
C PHE A 110 -19.74 -17.45 -17.92
N VAL A 111 -18.81 -17.50 -16.97
CA VAL A 111 -18.30 -18.77 -16.42
C VAL A 111 -19.26 -19.30 -15.35
N LYS A 112 -19.51 -20.62 -15.38
CA LYS A 112 -20.34 -21.30 -14.36
C LYS A 112 -19.71 -21.15 -12.99
N GLU A 113 -20.53 -20.93 -11.97
CA GLU A 113 -20.08 -20.73 -10.58
C GLU A 113 -19.14 -21.83 -10.08
N SER A 114 -19.33 -23.08 -10.54
CA SER A 114 -18.47 -24.23 -10.17
C SER A 114 -17.06 -24.18 -10.75
N GLU A 115 -16.83 -23.45 -11.83
CA GLU A 115 -15.55 -23.37 -12.56
C GLU A 115 -14.82 -22.05 -12.28
N ARG A 116 -15.51 -21.02 -11.78
CA ARG A 116 -14.93 -19.71 -11.44
C ARG A 116 -13.70 -19.79 -10.55
N PRO A 117 -13.67 -20.55 -9.44
CA PRO A 117 -12.52 -20.56 -8.55
C PRO A 117 -11.23 -21.07 -9.21
N LEU A 118 -11.37 -22.02 -10.15
CA LEU A 118 -10.24 -22.56 -10.89
C LEU A 118 -9.73 -21.57 -11.94
N VAL A 119 -10.65 -20.90 -12.64
CA VAL A 119 -10.28 -19.91 -13.67
C VAL A 119 -9.65 -18.67 -13.03
N ASP A 120 -10.22 -18.20 -11.93
CA ASP A 120 -9.68 -17.12 -11.10
C ASP A 120 -8.27 -17.45 -10.60
N ALA A 121 -8.03 -18.67 -10.13
CA ALA A 121 -6.73 -19.05 -9.57
C ALA A 121 -5.58 -18.92 -10.57
N TRP A 122 -5.70 -19.48 -11.78
CA TRP A 122 -4.61 -19.41 -12.76
C TRP A 122 -4.46 -18.01 -13.37
N LEU A 123 -5.56 -17.27 -13.55
CA LEU A 123 -5.55 -15.89 -14.03
C LEU A 123 -4.75 -14.99 -13.08
N TYR A 124 -5.07 -15.02 -11.79
CA TYR A 124 -4.37 -14.22 -10.78
C TYR A 124 -2.93 -14.69 -10.57
N GLU A 125 -2.65 -15.99 -10.63
CA GLU A 125 -1.28 -16.51 -10.57
C GLU A 125 -0.43 -15.98 -11.73
N THR A 126 -0.94 -16.08 -12.96
CA THR A 126 -0.22 -15.64 -14.16
C THR A 126 -0.02 -14.13 -14.16
N CYS A 127 -1.08 -13.37 -13.83
CA CYS A 127 -1.00 -11.93 -13.73
C CYS A 127 -0.02 -11.47 -12.65
N THR A 128 0.05 -12.16 -11.50
CA THR A 128 1.03 -11.87 -10.44
C THR A 128 2.46 -12.08 -10.94
N LYS A 129 2.72 -13.23 -11.59
CA LYS A 129 4.04 -13.53 -12.18
C LYS A 129 4.44 -12.49 -13.23
N CYS A 130 3.51 -12.13 -14.12
CA CYS A 130 3.76 -11.11 -15.13
C CYS A 130 4.07 -9.74 -14.50
N LEU A 131 3.31 -9.30 -13.49
CA LEU A 131 3.61 -8.07 -12.75
C LEU A 131 5.01 -8.10 -12.15
N HIS A 132 5.43 -9.20 -11.51
CA HIS A 132 6.77 -9.33 -10.96
C HIS A 132 7.84 -9.20 -12.04
N HIS A 133 7.68 -9.89 -13.17
CA HIS A 133 8.60 -9.82 -14.29
C HIS A 133 8.71 -8.39 -14.86
N VAL A 134 7.60 -7.65 -14.98
CA VAL A 134 7.61 -6.23 -15.41
C VAL A 134 8.43 -5.37 -14.44
N ILE A 135 8.22 -5.52 -13.13
CA ILE A 135 8.95 -4.74 -12.11
C ILE A 135 10.43 -5.13 -12.06
N ASP A 136 10.75 -6.41 -12.20
CA ASP A 136 12.13 -6.91 -12.19
C ASP A 136 12.89 -6.43 -13.43
N LEU A 137 12.26 -6.49 -14.60
CA LEU A 137 12.81 -5.96 -15.84
C LEU A 137 13.05 -4.43 -15.73
N PHE A 138 12.06 -3.69 -15.20
CA PHE A 138 12.21 -2.26 -14.97
C PHE A 138 13.39 -1.94 -14.04
N THR A 139 13.52 -2.71 -12.95
CA THR A 139 14.59 -2.52 -11.98
C THR A 139 15.96 -2.85 -12.58
N LYS A 140 16.06 -3.90 -13.39
CA LYS A 140 17.31 -4.31 -14.04
C LYS A 140 17.85 -3.23 -14.97
N PHE A 141 16.96 -2.62 -15.76
CA PHE A 141 17.30 -1.55 -16.71
C PHE A 141 16.92 -0.17 -16.16
N TYR A 142 16.94 0.00 -14.84
CA TYR A 142 16.45 1.22 -14.18
C TYR A 142 17.12 2.48 -14.75
N GLY A 143 18.42 2.42 -15.04
CA GLY A 143 19.18 3.53 -15.62
C GLY A 143 18.62 4.05 -16.95
N GLU A 144 18.23 3.18 -17.88
CA GLU A 144 17.60 3.58 -19.14
C GLU A 144 16.10 3.91 -18.98
N LEU A 145 15.45 3.32 -17.98
CA LEU A 145 14.00 3.37 -17.79
C LEU A 145 13.52 4.41 -16.78
N ARG A 146 14.40 5.17 -16.11
CA ARG A 146 14.03 6.16 -15.07
C ARG A 146 12.83 7.04 -15.47
N GLY A 147 12.81 7.53 -16.71
CA GLY A 147 11.74 8.37 -17.24
C GLY A 147 10.36 7.69 -17.35
N LEU A 148 10.30 6.36 -17.29
CA LEU A 148 9.05 5.58 -17.27
C LEU A 148 8.50 5.38 -15.86
N LEU A 149 9.23 5.75 -14.80
CA LEU A 149 8.76 5.58 -13.42
C LEU A 149 7.34 6.15 -13.18
N PRO A 150 6.98 7.37 -13.65
CA PRO A 150 5.61 7.87 -13.49
C PRO A 150 4.56 7.00 -14.17
N GLN A 151 4.88 6.41 -15.33
CA GLN A 151 3.96 5.52 -16.06
C GLN A 151 3.77 4.20 -15.31
N ILE A 152 4.83 3.64 -14.73
CA ILE A 152 4.72 2.42 -13.91
C ILE A 152 3.91 2.70 -12.65
N VAL A 153 4.17 3.81 -11.95
CA VAL A 153 3.39 4.20 -10.76
C VAL A 153 1.90 4.36 -11.12
N ALA A 154 1.58 5.03 -12.23
CA ALA A 154 0.21 5.18 -12.69
C ALA A 154 -0.43 3.83 -13.07
N PHE A 155 0.32 2.96 -13.75
CA PHE A 155 -0.10 1.63 -14.13
C PHE A 155 -0.45 0.78 -12.90
N LEU A 156 0.41 0.76 -11.88
CA LEU A 156 0.17 0.04 -10.63
C LEU A 156 -1.00 0.62 -9.83
N ASN A 157 -1.14 1.95 -9.79
CA ASN A 157 -2.32 2.58 -9.18
C ASN A 157 -3.61 2.17 -9.91
N GLY A 158 -3.57 1.98 -11.23
CA GLY A 158 -4.69 1.43 -12.01
C GLY A 158 -5.09 0.00 -11.63
N PHE A 159 -4.20 -0.78 -11.00
CA PHE A 159 -4.56 -2.06 -10.37
C PHE A 159 -5.16 -1.85 -8.98
N ILE A 160 -4.50 -1.04 -8.15
CA ILE A 160 -4.89 -0.78 -6.76
C ILE A 160 -6.29 -0.16 -6.67
N GLY A 161 -6.65 0.72 -7.62
CA GLY A 161 -7.97 1.36 -7.69
C GLY A 161 -9.11 0.45 -8.18
N ARG A 162 -8.83 -0.77 -8.64
CA ARG A 162 -9.89 -1.69 -9.11
C ARG A 162 -10.75 -2.18 -7.95
N ASN A 163 -12.06 -2.24 -8.17
CA ASN A 163 -13.02 -2.79 -7.23
C ASN A 163 -13.02 -4.33 -7.23
N HIS A 164 -11.84 -4.92 -7.13
CA HIS A 164 -11.62 -6.36 -7.11
C HIS A 164 -10.42 -6.70 -6.21
N GLU A 165 -10.67 -7.36 -5.08
CA GLU A 165 -9.70 -7.50 -3.99
C GLU A 165 -8.39 -8.17 -4.42
N ASN A 166 -8.44 -9.28 -5.17
CA ASN A 166 -7.22 -9.96 -5.64
C ASN A 166 -6.37 -9.06 -6.55
N ILE A 167 -6.98 -8.43 -7.55
CA ILE A 167 -6.28 -7.56 -8.51
C ILE A 167 -5.68 -6.33 -7.79
N ALA A 168 -6.43 -5.71 -6.88
CA ALA A 168 -5.95 -4.57 -6.12
C ALA A 168 -4.79 -4.98 -5.18
N SER A 169 -4.90 -6.14 -4.52
CA SER A 169 -3.85 -6.69 -3.66
C SER A 169 -2.56 -6.98 -4.43
N MET A 170 -2.68 -7.52 -5.65
CA MET A 170 -1.55 -7.72 -6.56
C MET A 170 -0.89 -6.40 -6.95
N GLY A 171 -1.71 -5.37 -7.20
CA GLY A 171 -1.23 -4.00 -7.44
C GLY A 171 -0.41 -3.46 -6.26
N VAL A 172 -0.90 -3.61 -5.02
CA VAL A 172 -0.16 -3.17 -3.81
C VAL A 172 1.15 -3.94 -3.66
N ALA A 173 1.13 -5.27 -3.85
CA ALA A 173 2.33 -6.11 -3.77
C ALA A 173 3.38 -5.75 -4.82
N ALA A 174 2.96 -5.49 -6.07
CA ALA A 174 3.85 -5.04 -7.14
C ALA A 174 4.41 -3.63 -6.86
N PHE A 175 3.60 -2.73 -6.29
CA PHE A 175 4.05 -1.39 -5.87
C PHE A 175 5.08 -1.49 -4.75
N GLN A 176 4.84 -2.33 -3.76
CA GLN A 176 5.80 -2.60 -2.69
C GLN A 176 7.11 -3.17 -3.25
N ARG A 177 7.03 -4.14 -4.17
CA ARG A 177 8.20 -4.70 -4.83
C ARG A 177 9.01 -3.62 -5.56
N LEU A 178 8.33 -2.75 -6.31
CA LEU A 178 8.96 -1.62 -7.00
C LEU A 178 9.70 -0.73 -6.00
N LEU A 179 9.01 -0.30 -4.94
CA LEU A 179 9.58 0.54 -3.88
C LEU A 179 10.85 -0.06 -3.29
N LEU A 180 10.80 -1.33 -2.88
CA LEU A 180 11.93 -2.05 -2.30
C LEU A 180 13.09 -2.22 -3.29
N ALA A 181 12.79 -2.36 -4.57
CA ALA A 181 13.78 -2.60 -5.62
C ALA A 181 14.53 -1.34 -6.04
N ILE A 182 13.84 -0.18 -6.09
CA ILE A 182 14.43 1.07 -6.58
C ILE A 182 15.04 1.93 -5.48
N GLY A 183 14.72 1.72 -4.21
CA GLY A 183 14.87 2.80 -3.23
C GLY A 183 16.31 3.18 -2.85
N ASP A 184 17.33 2.39 -3.20
CA ASP A 184 18.74 2.82 -3.09
C ASP A 184 19.23 3.62 -4.32
N GLN A 185 18.46 3.63 -5.41
CA GLN A 185 18.80 4.23 -6.70
C GLN A 185 18.00 5.50 -7.03
N VAL A 186 16.89 5.74 -6.32
CA VAL A 186 15.98 6.88 -6.54
C VAL A 186 16.58 8.21 -6.10
N ASP A 187 16.34 9.24 -6.90
CA ASP A 187 16.56 10.63 -6.50
C ASP A 187 15.34 11.23 -5.77
N ALA A 188 15.45 12.49 -5.34
CA ALA A 188 14.37 13.16 -4.63
C ALA A 188 13.10 13.37 -5.47
N ALA A 189 13.21 13.62 -6.78
CA ALA A 189 12.06 13.84 -7.66
C ALA A 189 11.32 12.52 -7.96
N GLU A 190 12.07 11.44 -8.12
CA GLU A 190 11.54 10.09 -8.27
C GLU A 190 10.86 9.63 -6.98
N LEU A 191 11.44 9.93 -5.81
CA LEU A 191 10.82 9.65 -4.52
C LEU A 191 9.47 10.38 -4.37
N GLU A 192 9.41 11.67 -4.72
CA GLU A 192 8.15 12.42 -4.74
C GLU A 192 7.12 11.82 -5.70
N THR A 193 7.57 11.31 -6.86
CA THR A 193 6.68 10.61 -7.81
C THR A 193 6.06 9.37 -7.17
N VAL A 194 6.88 8.56 -6.49
CA VAL A 194 6.40 7.31 -5.88
C VAL A 194 5.53 7.59 -4.64
N PHE A 195 5.89 8.57 -3.82
CA PHE A 195 5.07 9.00 -2.67
C PHE A 195 3.77 9.67 -3.11
N GLY A 196 3.78 10.44 -4.19
CA GLY A 196 2.58 10.94 -4.86
C GLY A 196 1.69 9.80 -5.36
N GLY A 197 2.31 8.73 -5.87
CA GLY A 197 1.65 7.48 -6.23
C GLY A 197 0.94 6.83 -5.04
N LEU A 198 1.65 6.60 -3.93
CA LEU A 198 1.08 6.04 -2.69
C LEU A 198 -0.06 6.91 -2.14
N ARG A 199 0.12 8.24 -2.13
CA ARG A 199 -0.92 9.18 -1.68
C ARG A 199 -2.18 9.08 -2.57
N SER A 200 -1.99 8.97 -3.88
CA SER A 200 -3.10 8.81 -4.82
C SER A 200 -3.84 7.49 -4.61
N ALA A 201 -3.10 6.39 -4.42
CA ALA A 201 -3.68 5.08 -4.10
C ALA A 201 -4.48 5.11 -2.80
N LEU A 202 -3.95 5.73 -1.75
CA LEU A 202 -4.64 5.90 -0.46
C LEU A 202 -5.91 6.76 -0.60
N LEU A 203 -5.87 7.82 -1.40
CA LEU A 203 -7.03 8.68 -1.63
C LEU A 203 -8.14 7.96 -2.41
N GLU A 204 -7.78 7.27 -3.49
CA GLU A 204 -8.74 6.56 -4.36
C GLU A 204 -9.42 5.39 -3.63
N THR A 205 -8.67 4.69 -2.79
CA THR A 205 -9.13 3.52 -2.04
C THR A 205 -9.69 3.86 -0.66
N LYS A 206 -9.90 5.14 -0.35
CA LYS A 206 -10.47 5.57 0.93
C LYS A 206 -11.82 4.88 1.19
N PRO A 207 -12.00 4.15 2.32
CA PRO A 207 -13.26 3.51 2.67
C PRO A 207 -14.28 4.58 3.07
N ALA A 208 -15.48 4.54 2.49
CA ALA A 208 -16.57 5.46 2.81
C ALA A 208 -17.86 4.65 3.03
N ILE A 209 -18.54 4.89 4.16
CA ILE A 209 -19.75 4.17 4.56
C ILE A 209 -21.00 4.88 4.02
N GLU A 210 -20.93 6.21 3.87
CA GLU A 210 -22.02 7.07 3.42
C GLU A 210 -22.66 6.61 2.10
N PRO A 211 -21.88 6.23 1.05
CA PRO A 211 -22.47 5.73 -0.19
C PRO A 211 -23.29 4.45 -0.02
N LEU A 212 -22.99 3.64 0.99
CA LEU A 212 -23.76 2.43 1.33
C LEU A 212 -25.05 2.82 2.09
N LEU A 213 -24.97 3.81 2.97
CA LEU A 213 -26.12 4.30 3.76
C LEU A 213 -27.13 5.08 2.91
N HIS A 214 -26.69 5.86 1.92
CA HIS A 214 -27.59 6.62 1.03
C HIS A 214 -28.51 5.73 0.19
N CYS A 215 -28.25 4.42 0.07
CA CYS A 215 -29.20 3.46 -0.51
C CYS A 215 -30.57 3.44 0.21
N LEU A 216 -30.64 4.02 1.42
CA LEU A 216 -31.83 4.17 2.25
C LEU A 216 -32.51 5.54 2.14
N GLU A 217 -31.82 6.59 1.67
CA GLU A 217 -32.31 7.98 1.79
C GLU A 217 -33.06 8.52 0.55
N ASP A 218 -33.07 7.80 -0.58
CA ASP A 218 -33.89 8.11 -1.77
C ASP A 218 -35.41 7.86 -1.51
N GLU A 219 -35.91 8.27 -0.35
CA GLU A 219 -37.26 8.06 0.15
C GLU A 219 -38.20 9.28 -0.04
N SER A 220 -37.73 10.50 -0.35
CA SER A 220 -38.58 11.68 -0.11
C SER A 220 -39.13 12.49 -1.29
N GLU A 221 -38.71 12.33 -2.56
CA GLU A 221 -39.25 13.19 -3.65
C GLU A 221 -39.65 12.43 -4.92
N GLY A 222 -40.68 11.58 -4.81
CA GLY A 222 -41.23 10.86 -5.96
C GLY A 222 -42.74 10.64 -5.88
N LYS A 223 -43.54 11.70 -5.65
CA LYS A 223 -44.97 11.68 -5.96
C LYS A 223 -45.15 11.66 -7.49
N GLY A 224 -45.00 10.50 -8.12
CA GLY A 224 -45.23 10.32 -9.54
C GLY A 224 -45.84 8.95 -9.81
N GLY A 225 -47.14 8.93 -10.16
CA GLY A 225 -47.84 7.72 -10.59
C GLY A 225 -47.29 7.21 -11.93
N GLY A 226 -46.38 6.24 -11.88
CA GLY A 226 -45.80 5.50 -13.00
C GLY A 226 -45.64 4.00 -12.64
N PRO A 227 -45.21 3.11 -13.55
CA PRO A 227 -45.50 1.67 -13.50
C PRO A 227 -44.90 0.98 -12.26
N ALA A 228 -45.71 0.87 -11.22
CA ALA A 228 -45.32 0.59 -9.83
C ALA A 228 -44.62 -0.75 -9.57
N LYS A 229 -44.69 -1.75 -10.46
CA LYS A 229 -44.08 -3.08 -10.20
C LYS A 229 -42.60 -3.16 -10.55
N LYS A 230 -42.14 -2.50 -11.62
CA LYS A 230 -40.72 -2.55 -12.03
C LYS A 230 -39.85 -1.61 -11.20
N GLU A 231 -40.36 -0.44 -10.83
CA GLU A 231 -39.65 0.48 -9.93
C GLU A 231 -39.53 -0.07 -8.51
N HIS A 232 -40.58 -0.70 -7.98
CA HIS A 232 -40.53 -1.28 -6.63
C HIS A 232 -39.53 -2.45 -6.54
N GLN A 233 -39.42 -3.26 -7.60
CA GLN A 233 -38.43 -4.35 -7.68
C GLN A 233 -36.99 -3.83 -7.88
N ALA A 234 -36.79 -2.75 -8.65
CA ALA A 234 -35.49 -2.10 -8.79
C ALA A 234 -35.04 -1.40 -7.50
N ARG A 235 -35.96 -0.79 -6.76
CA ARG A 235 -35.71 -0.18 -5.43
C ARG A 235 -35.40 -1.24 -4.37
N ALA A 236 -36.11 -2.37 -4.36
CA ALA A 236 -35.78 -3.50 -3.49
C ALA A 236 -34.38 -4.08 -3.76
N ARG A 237 -33.98 -4.20 -5.04
CA ARG A 237 -32.63 -4.63 -5.45
C ARG A 237 -31.53 -3.61 -5.15
N SER A 238 -31.89 -2.34 -4.92
CA SER A 238 -30.92 -1.31 -4.52
C SER A 238 -30.64 -1.32 -3.03
N ARG A 239 -31.61 -1.80 -2.23
CA ARG A 239 -31.52 -1.99 -0.77
C ARG A 239 -30.95 -3.34 -0.37
N SER A 240 -31.03 -4.34 -1.25
CA SER A 240 -30.43 -5.64 -0.99
C SER A 240 -28.90 -5.54 -0.94
N LEU A 241 -28.33 -6.07 0.15
CA LEU A 241 -26.90 -6.28 0.28
C LEU A 241 -26.44 -7.65 -0.27
N THR A 242 -27.38 -8.51 -0.69
CA THR A 242 -27.09 -9.81 -1.29
C THR A 242 -27.07 -9.76 -2.82
N GLU A 243 -27.87 -8.88 -3.43
CA GLU A 243 -27.93 -8.73 -4.89
C GLU A 243 -28.02 -7.26 -5.30
N GLY A 244 -27.63 -6.95 -6.54
CA GLY A 244 -27.88 -5.64 -7.14
C GLY A 244 -26.82 -4.58 -6.80
N SER A 245 -27.24 -3.33 -6.61
CA SER A 245 -26.31 -2.21 -6.38
C SER A 245 -25.81 -2.14 -4.94
N GLY A 246 -26.61 -2.53 -3.95
CA GLY A 246 -26.20 -2.56 -2.55
C GLY A 246 -25.09 -3.59 -2.32
N ALA A 247 -25.25 -4.81 -2.84
CA ALA A 247 -24.22 -5.85 -2.82
C ALA A 247 -22.89 -5.38 -3.46
N ARG A 248 -22.95 -4.73 -4.62
CA ARG A 248 -21.75 -4.18 -5.29
C ARG A 248 -21.06 -3.09 -4.47
N ARG A 249 -21.82 -2.22 -3.80
CA ARG A 249 -21.25 -1.17 -2.91
C ARG A 249 -20.63 -1.79 -1.66
N LEU A 250 -21.26 -2.80 -1.07
CA LEU A 250 -20.73 -3.53 0.08
C LEU A 250 -19.42 -4.25 -0.30
N ALA A 251 -19.41 -4.95 -1.43
CA ALA A 251 -18.21 -5.61 -1.95
C ALA A 251 -17.08 -4.60 -2.25
N ASN A 252 -17.41 -3.46 -2.85
CA ASN A 252 -16.45 -2.36 -3.07
C ASN A 252 -15.88 -1.84 -1.74
N LEU A 253 -16.73 -1.56 -0.76
CA LEU A 253 -16.28 -1.08 0.55
C LEU A 253 -15.36 -2.11 1.23
N LYS A 254 -15.72 -3.40 1.22
CA LYS A 254 -14.86 -4.48 1.72
C LYS A 254 -13.50 -4.52 1.01
N CYS A 255 -13.50 -4.45 -0.31
CA CYS A 255 -12.29 -4.39 -1.14
C CYS A 255 -11.40 -3.21 -0.73
N LYS A 256 -11.97 -1.99 -0.61
CA LYS A 256 -11.24 -0.79 -0.19
C LYS A 256 -10.64 -0.91 1.21
N ILE A 257 -11.36 -1.51 2.16
CA ILE A 257 -10.85 -1.76 3.52
C ILE A 257 -9.63 -2.70 3.46
N ALA A 258 -9.74 -3.82 2.75
CA ALA A 258 -8.65 -4.78 2.60
C ALA A 258 -7.42 -4.14 1.95
N VAL A 259 -7.62 -3.37 0.88
CA VAL A 259 -6.54 -2.66 0.17
C VAL A 259 -5.86 -1.61 1.05
N GLN A 260 -6.61 -0.86 1.85
CA GLN A 260 -6.03 0.12 2.78
C GLN A 260 -5.17 -0.53 3.86
N VAL A 261 -5.54 -1.72 4.35
CA VAL A 261 -4.69 -2.48 5.28
C VAL A 261 -3.36 -2.85 4.61
N LEU A 262 -3.40 -3.31 3.35
CA LEU A 262 -2.19 -3.62 2.59
C LEU A 262 -1.34 -2.38 2.30
N LEU A 263 -1.97 -1.25 1.98
CA LEU A 263 -1.26 0.02 1.77
C LEU A 263 -0.58 0.51 3.06
N ALA A 264 -1.22 0.37 4.23
CA ALA A 264 -0.60 0.71 5.51
C ALA A 264 0.70 -0.09 5.73
N LYS A 265 0.65 -1.40 5.46
CA LYS A 265 1.82 -2.30 5.53
C LYS A 265 2.90 -1.89 4.55
N CYS A 266 2.54 -1.64 3.30
CA CYS A 266 3.44 -1.17 2.27
C CYS A 266 4.16 0.13 2.68
N VAL A 267 3.44 1.11 3.23
CA VAL A 267 4.04 2.37 3.74
C VAL A 267 5.00 2.09 4.90
N GLY A 268 4.61 1.22 5.85
CA GLY A 268 5.45 0.83 6.98
C GLY A 268 6.73 0.10 6.57
N GLU A 269 6.63 -0.84 5.65
CA GLU A 269 7.78 -1.60 5.13
C GLU A 269 8.71 -0.70 4.31
N THR A 270 8.14 0.23 3.53
CA THR A 270 8.90 1.27 2.82
C THR A 270 9.70 2.11 3.82
N TYR A 271 9.06 2.55 4.91
CA TYR A 271 9.78 3.26 5.97
C TYR A 271 10.93 2.42 6.53
N GLN A 272 10.68 1.15 6.90
CA GLN A 272 11.71 0.30 7.51
C GLN A 272 12.90 0.04 6.60
N SER A 273 12.66 -0.17 5.30
CA SER A 273 13.73 -0.41 4.32
C SER A 273 14.59 0.81 4.08
N PHE A 274 14.02 2.02 4.13
CA PHE A 274 14.70 3.24 3.72
C PHE A 274 14.99 4.23 4.85
N LYS A 275 14.70 3.89 6.11
CA LYS A 275 14.93 4.78 7.26
C LYS A 275 16.38 5.26 7.40
N GLY A 276 17.36 4.52 6.89
CA GLY A 276 18.78 4.94 6.88
C GLY A 276 19.11 5.97 5.79
N HIS A 277 18.40 5.95 4.66
CA HIS A 277 18.73 6.72 3.46
C HIS A 277 17.81 7.92 3.23
N PHE A 278 16.60 7.90 3.79
CA PHE A 278 15.65 9.00 3.62
C PHE A 278 16.07 10.28 4.35
N ALA A 279 15.94 11.40 3.63
CA ALA A 279 15.91 12.72 4.22
C ALA A 279 14.75 12.82 5.24
N SER A 280 14.90 13.66 6.27
CA SER A 280 13.89 13.83 7.31
C SER A 280 12.50 14.20 6.76
N ALA A 281 12.44 14.97 5.67
CA ALA A 281 11.19 15.34 5.01
C ALA A 281 10.41 14.11 4.47
N ALA A 282 11.12 13.16 3.84
CA ALA A 282 10.51 11.93 3.31
C ALA A 282 9.97 11.03 4.44
N LYS A 283 10.70 10.93 5.55
CA LYS A 283 10.25 10.19 6.74
C LYS A 283 8.98 10.79 7.33
N VAL A 284 8.92 12.11 7.45
CA VAL A 284 7.73 12.83 7.92
C VAL A 284 6.56 12.66 6.95
N ALA A 285 6.80 12.70 5.64
CA ALA A 285 5.74 12.49 4.65
C ALA A 285 5.08 11.10 4.77
N LEU A 286 5.86 10.02 4.99
CA LEU A 286 5.32 8.68 5.22
C LEU A 286 4.57 8.59 6.56
N LEU A 287 5.10 9.21 7.61
CA LEU A 287 4.44 9.30 8.91
C LEU A 287 3.08 10.00 8.80
N ASP A 288 2.99 11.10 8.03
CA ASP A 288 1.76 11.84 7.80
C ASP A 288 0.71 11.00 7.05
N LEU A 289 1.12 10.21 6.05
CA LEU A 289 0.22 9.27 5.37
C LEU A 289 -0.39 8.27 6.37
N LEU A 290 0.43 7.65 7.22
CA LEU A 290 -0.04 6.72 8.26
C LEU A 290 -0.95 7.42 9.28
N LYS A 291 -0.59 8.64 9.69
CA LYS A 291 -1.37 9.45 10.63
C LYS A 291 -2.78 9.74 10.08
N ASP A 292 -2.88 10.08 8.81
CA ASP A 292 -4.16 10.33 8.15
C ASP A 292 -5.01 9.06 8.12
N MET A 293 -4.45 7.89 7.78
CA MET A 293 -5.16 6.61 7.80
C MET A 293 -5.72 6.27 9.19
N VAL A 294 -4.91 6.45 10.24
CA VAL A 294 -5.33 6.23 11.63
C VAL A 294 -6.47 7.17 12.01
N ARG A 295 -6.31 8.47 11.72
CA ARG A 295 -7.31 9.49 12.07
C ARG A 295 -8.64 9.22 11.39
N GLU A 296 -8.62 8.89 10.10
CA GLU A 296 -9.84 8.68 9.31
C GLU A 296 -10.55 7.38 9.72
N SER A 297 -9.81 6.29 9.90
CA SER A 297 -10.39 5.02 10.35
C SER A 297 -10.98 5.12 11.77
N LYS A 298 -10.28 5.79 12.69
CA LYS A 298 -10.76 6.09 14.03
C LYS A 298 -12.03 6.95 14.01
N ALA A 299 -12.09 7.99 13.17
CA ALA A 299 -13.25 8.86 13.07
C ALA A 299 -14.52 8.07 12.68
N VAL A 300 -14.41 7.19 11.69
CA VAL A 300 -15.52 6.32 11.26
C VAL A 300 -15.91 5.31 12.35
N ASN A 301 -14.93 4.72 13.04
CA ASN A 301 -15.22 3.76 14.12
C ASN A 301 -15.84 4.42 15.36
N LEU A 302 -15.57 5.71 15.61
CA LEU A 302 -16.17 6.46 16.71
C LEU A 302 -17.54 7.07 16.38
N ASP A 303 -17.97 7.06 15.11
CA ASP A 303 -19.31 7.51 14.72
C ASP A 303 -20.37 6.45 15.03
N ILE A 304 -20.92 6.53 16.25
CA ILE A 304 -21.95 5.61 16.75
C ILE A 304 -23.22 5.66 15.90
N GLU A 305 -23.59 6.84 15.38
CA GLU A 305 -24.82 7.01 14.60
C GLU A 305 -24.70 6.30 13.24
N GLN A 306 -23.60 6.53 12.51
CA GLN A 306 -23.33 5.84 11.26
C GLN A 306 -23.24 4.32 11.44
N ARG A 307 -22.58 3.87 12.51
CA ARG A 307 -22.47 2.44 12.85
C ARG A 307 -23.83 1.82 13.15
N ALA A 308 -24.67 2.48 13.95
CA ALA A 308 -26.02 2.00 14.25
C ALA A 308 -26.88 1.89 12.98
N ARG A 309 -26.79 2.87 12.07
CA ARG A 309 -27.46 2.83 10.76
C ARG A 309 -26.97 1.67 9.88
N LEU A 310 -25.66 1.41 9.88
CA LEU A 310 -25.07 0.28 9.14
C LEU A 310 -25.54 -1.07 9.71
N ILE A 311 -25.54 -1.23 11.05
CA ILE A 311 -26.02 -2.43 11.72
C ILE A 311 -27.50 -2.67 11.36
N ALA A 312 -28.34 -1.64 11.43
CA ALA A 312 -29.75 -1.73 11.07
C ALA A 312 -29.95 -2.11 9.59
N LEU A 313 -29.15 -1.55 8.68
CA LEU A 313 -29.16 -1.92 7.25
C LEU A 313 -28.83 -3.40 7.05
N GLN A 314 -27.78 -3.89 7.72
CA GLN A 314 -27.35 -5.28 7.61
C GLN A 314 -28.35 -6.25 8.23
N ALA A 315 -28.98 -5.88 9.35
CA ALA A 315 -30.00 -6.70 10.02
C ALA A 315 -31.28 -6.85 9.18
N ASN A 316 -31.57 -5.88 8.32
CA ASN A 316 -32.70 -5.94 7.38
C ASN A 316 -32.41 -6.77 6.11
N CYS A 317 -31.19 -7.32 5.98
CA CYS A 317 -30.77 -8.14 4.85
C CYS A 317 -30.47 -9.57 5.31
N ASP A 318 -30.89 -10.57 4.53
CA ASP A 318 -30.57 -11.98 4.77
C ASP A 318 -29.10 -12.29 4.38
N LEU A 319 -28.16 -11.71 5.11
CA LEU A 319 -26.73 -11.89 4.90
C LEU A 319 -26.24 -13.21 5.52
N GLU A 320 -25.30 -13.87 4.84
CA GLU A 320 -24.56 -14.98 5.43
C GLU A 320 -23.75 -14.53 6.67
N PRO A 321 -23.36 -15.44 7.58
CA PRO A 321 -22.67 -15.10 8.84
C PRO A 321 -21.40 -14.24 8.72
N ASN A 322 -20.79 -14.17 7.53
CA ASN A 322 -19.64 -13.29 7.22
C ASN A 322 -19.90 -12.37 6.00
N GLY A 323 -21.14 -12.30 5.52
CA GLY A 323 -21.53 -11.54 4.35
C GLY A 323 -21.53 -10.02 4.57
N GLY A 324 -21.74 -9.57 5.81
CA GLY A 324 -21.71 -8.14 6.19
C GLY A 324 -20.33 -7.61 6.59
N LEU A 325 -20.26 -6.34 6.94
CA LEU A 325 -19.16 -5.72 7.67
C LEU A 325 -19.29 -6.01 9.17
N ARG A 326 -18.13 -6.18 9.81
CA ARG A 326 -18.04 -6.28 11.28
C ARG A 326 -18.28 -4.91 11.90
N ASP A 327 -18.63 -4.88 13.17
CA ASP A 327 -18.72 -3.66 13.95
C ASP A 327 -17.58 -3.64 14.99
N PRO A 328 -16.75 -2.57 15.07
CA PRO A 328 -16.69 -1.42 14.19
C PRO A 328 -16.19 -1.78 12.77
N PRO A 329 -16.66 -1.08 11.74
CA PRO A 329 -16.44 -1.45 10.33
C PRO A 329 -14.98 -1.35 9.87
N LEU A 330 -14.21 -0.41 10.42
CA LEU A 330 -12.81 -0.18 10.07
C LEU A 330 -11.84 -0.60 11.18
N LEU A 331 -12.26 -1.48 12.10
CA LEU A 331 -11.46 -1.80 13.29
C LEU A 331 -10.09 -2.40 12.94
N GLU A 332 -10.04 -3.35 12.00
CA GLU A 332 -8.77 -3.99 11.60
C GLU A 332 -7.84 -2.98 10.90
N LEU A 333 -8.39 -2.07 10.10
CA LEU A 333 -7.63 -0.99 9.49
C LEU A 333 -7.07 -0.03 10.54
N GLU A 334 -7.89 0.39 11.51
CA GLU A 334 -7.45 1.27 12.60
C GLU A 334 -6.33 0.61 13.41
N LYS A 335 -6.50 -0.65 13.82
CA LYS A 335 -5.50 -1.40 14.59
C LYS A 335 -4.17 -1.53 13.86
N GLU A 336 -4.21 -1.99 12.62
CA GLU A 336 -3.00 -2.24 11.84
C GLU A 336 -2.28 -0.93 11.50
N SER A 337 -3.02 0.07 11.00
CA SER A 337 -2.43 1.38 10.68
C SER A 337 -1.89 2.07 11.92
N PHE A 338 -2.57 1.98 13.06
CA PHE A 338 -2.10 2.53 14.33
C PHE A 338 -0.84 1.84 14.83
N HIS A 339 -0.79 0.50 14.77
CA HIS A 339 0.39 -0.26 15.16
C HIS A 339 1.62 0.16 14.34
N ILE A 340 1.47 0.23 13.01
CA ILE A 340 2.55 0.63 12.10
C ILE A 340 2.94 2.09 12.35
N PHE A 341 1.96 3.00 12.43
CA PHE A 341 2.17 4.41 12.73
C PHE A 341 2.96 4.61 14.02
N LEU A 342 2.55 3.93 15.11
CA LEU A 342 3.20 4.03 16.41
C LEU A 342 4.63 3.49 16.37
N GLY A 343 4.86 2.40 15.63
CA GLY A 343 6.20 1.84 15.42
C GLY A 343 7.13 2.80 14.67
N VAL A 344 6.65 3.42 13.59
CA VAL A 344 7.40 4.45 12.84
C VAL A 344 7.67 5.67 13.72
N LEU A 345 6.66 6.15 14.44
CA LEU A 345 6.78 7.30 15.32
C LEU A 345 7.78 7.07 16.47
N MET A 346 7.79 5.85 17.04
CA MET A 346 8.76 5.44 18.05
C MET A 346 10.17 5.40 17.48
N ASP A 347 10.37 4.77 16.31
CA ASP A 347 11.68 4.71 15.65
C ASP A 347 12.21 6.12 15.34
N LEU A 348 11.36 7.03 14.87
CA LEU A 348 11.73 8.44 14.67
C LEU A 348 12.09 9.15 15.98
N ALA A 349 11.29 8.97 17.05
CA ALA A 349 11.56 9.58 18.35
C ALA A 349 12.87 9.07 18.97
N LEU A 350 13.28 7.84 18.68
CA LEU A 350 14.56 7.27 19.16
C LEU A 350 15.74 7.71 18.29
N ASN A 351 15.60 7.68 16.96
CA ASN A 351 16.72 7.90 16.03
C ASN A 351 16.99 9.39 15.72
N LEU A 352 15.98 10.27 15.78
CA LEU A 352 16.20 11.72 15.62
C LEU A 352 16.90 12.34 16.83
N ALA A 353 17.14 11.58 17.91
CA ALA A 353 17.82 12.04 19.10
C ALA A 353 19.28 12.41 18.86
N GLU A 354 19.86 11.95 17.75
CA GLU A 354 21.27 12.13 17.44
C GLU A 354 21.56 13.31 16.47
N SER A 355 20.56 13.87 15.76
CA SER A 355 20.85 14.76 14.61
C SER A 355 20.35 16.21 14.68
N GLU A 356 19.23 16.57 15.32
CA GLU A 356 18.80 17.98 15.37
C GLU A 356 17.96 18.23 16.64
N GLY A 357 18.51 18.97 17.61
CA GLY A 357 17.97 19.05 18.97
C GLY A 357 16.57 19.67 19.14
N ASP A 358 16.00 20.30 18.12
CA ASP A 358 14.69 20.98 18.18
C ASP A 358 13.56 20.23 17.45
N SER A 359 13.89 19.32 16.51
CA SER A 359 12.92 18.48 15.80
C SER A 359 12.55 17.21 16.59
N LEU A 360 13.48 16.69 17.39
CA LEU A 360 13.27 15.59 18.33
C LEU A 360 12.12 15.87 19.31
N GLY A 361 12.07 17.10 19.83
CA GLY A 361 11.05 17.52 20.79
C GLY A 361 9.64 17.39 20.23
N LYS A 362 9.43 17.81 18.98
CA LYS A 362 8.13 17.81 18.31
C LYS A 362 7.62 16.41 18.01
N VAL A 363 8.48 15.53 17.48
CA VAL A 363 8.11 14.13 17.18
C VAL A 363 7.81 13.38 18.48
N SER A 364 8.61 13.60 19.51
CA SER A 364 8.43 12.99 20.83
C SER A 364 7.17 13.49 21.54
N ASP A 365 6.85 14.78 21.42
CA ASP A 365 5.59 15.34 21.93
C ASP A 365 4.39 14.74 21.19
N SER A 366 4.49 14.60 19.87
CA SER A 366 3.45 13.93 19.08
C SER A 366 3.24 12.47 19.50
N LEU A 367 4.30 11.74 19.87
CA LEU A 367 4.19 10.36 20.36
C LEU A 367 3.41 10.28 21.67
N VAL A 368 3.73 11.16 22.63
CA VAL A 368 3.01 11.21 23.90
C VAL A 368 1.57 11.66 23.68
N GLU A 369 1.35 12.69 22.87
CA GLU A 369 0.02 13.23 22.55
C GLU A 369 -0.89 12.14 21.98
N VAL A 370 -0.41 11.36 21.01
CA VAL A 370 -1.17 10.25 20.43
C VAL A 370 -1.50 9.20 21.49
N CYS A 371 -0.50 8.71 22.22
CA CYS A 371 -0.73 7.67 23.23
C CYS A 371 -1.70 8.14 24.32
N VAL A 372 -1.53 9.37 24.83
CA VAL A 372 -2.45 9.97 25.81
C VAL A 372 -3.84 10.12 25.23
N GLY A 373 -3.98 10.58 23.98
CA GLY A 373 -5.27 10.70 23.30
C GLY A 373 -6.00 9.36 23.18
N GLU A 374 -5.30 8.26 22.95
CA GLU A 374 -5.90 6.92 22.94
C GLU A 374 -6.35 6.47 24.33
N LEU A 375 -5.56 6.76 25.38
CA LEU A 375 -5.94 6.55 26.77
C LEU A 375 -7.20 7.35 27.14
N GLU A 376 -7.26 8.62 26.75
CA GLU A 376 -8.40 9.50 26.97
C GLU A 376 -9.65 8.98 26.27
N THR A 377 -9.53 8.62 24.99
CA THR A 377 -10.63 8.02 24.22
C THR A 377 -11.16 6.77 24.94
N PHE A 378 -10.26 5.90 25.44
CA PHE A 378 -10.65 4.70 26.20
C PHE A 378 -11.42 5.02 27.50
N LEU A 379 -10.96 6.01 28.27
CA LEU A 379 -11.58 6.42 29.53
C LEU A 379 -12.91 7.16 29.31
N GLU A 380 -13.06 7.89 28.22
CA GLU A 380 -14.32 8.54 27.86
C GLU A 380 -15.38 7.52 27.43
N MET A 381 -14.98 6.47 26.73
CA MET A 381 -15.87 5.33 26.41
C MET A 381 -16.21 4.49 27.64
N SER A 382 -15.32 4.34 28.61
CA SER A 382 -15.68 3.61 29.84
C SER A 382 -16.66 4.39 30.71
N SER A 383 -16.65 5.72 30.64
CA SER A 383 -17.39 6.60 31.55
C SER A 383 -18.76 7.07 31.06
N GLY A 384 -19.16 6.79 29.81
CA GLY A 384 -20.45 7.32 29.30
C GLY A 384 -20.36 8.52 28.38
N LYS A 385 -19.20 9.17 28.30
CA LYS A 385 -19.13 10.50 27.68
C LYS A 385 -19.31 10.46 26.17
N ILE A 386 -18.85 9.40 25.52
CA ILE A 386 -18.97 9.20 24.07
C ILE A 386 -20.34 8.59 23.70
N GLY A 387 -21.10 8.13 24.70
CA GLY A 387 -22.22 7.21 24.53
C GLY A 387 -23.62 7.74 24.39
N GLY A 388 -23.88 9.01 24.68
CA GLY A 388 -25.25 9.57 24.72
C GLY A 388 -26.18 8.90 25.75
N ASP A 389 -27.46 9.30 25.74
CA ASP A 389 -28.49 8.86 26.70
C ASP A 389 -29.08 7.47 26.36
N TRP A 390 -28.19 6.52 26.01
CA TRP A 390 -28.60 5.17 25.62
C TRP A 390 -28.98 4.34 26.86
N GLN A 391 -30.17 3.72 26.80
CA GLN A 391 -30.78 2.98 27.91
C GLN A 391 -29.96 1.77 28.39
N ASP A 392 -29.03 1.24 27.56
CA ASP A 392 -28.06 0.20 27.95
C ASP A 392 -26.61 0.60 27.60
N TRP A 393 -26.18 1.74 28.13
CA TRP A 393 -24.81 2.20 27.94
C TRP A 393 -23.76 1.22 28.50
N ARG A 394 -24.03 0.52 29.60
CA ARG A 394 -23.03 -0.38 30.22
C ARG A 394 -22.68 -1.55 29.31
N GLY A 395 -23.65 -2.12 28.60
CA GLY A 395 -23.42 -3.15 27.60
C GLY A 395 -22.56 -2.63 26.45
N LEU A 396 -22.91 -1.46 25.91
CA LEU A 396 -22.18 -0.81 24.82
C LEU A 396 -20.74 -0.45 25.20
N ALA A 397 -20.53 0.15 26.38
CA ALA A 397 -19.20 0.51 26.88
C ALA A 397 -18.26 -0.69 27.00
N SER A 398 -18.77 -1.85 27.43
CA SER A 398 -18.00 -3.09 27.50
C SER A 398 -17.49 -3.52 26.12
N VAL A 399 -18.37 -3.49 25.12
CA VAL A 399 -18.06 -3.87 23.75
C VAL A 399 -17.05 -2.89 23.13
N GLU A 400 -17.26 -1.59 23.27
CA GLU A 400 -16.34 -0.56 22.75
C GLU A 400 -14.95 -0.63 23.40
N CYS A 401 -14.89 -0.80 24.72
CA CYS A 401 -13.62 -0.97 25.43
C CYS A 401 -12.90 -2.24 24.97
N ASN A 402 -13.63 -3.31 24.66
CA ASN A 402 -13.02 -4.54 24.14
C ASN A 402 -12.42 -4.33 22.74
N HIS A 403 -13.10 -3.61 21.85
CA HIS A 403 -12.59 -3.30 20.50
C HIS A 403 -11.27 -2.51 20.55
N ARG A 404 -11.15 -1.56 21.49
CA ARG A 404 -10.02 -0.62 21.57
C ARG A 404 -8.91 -1.07 22.52
N ARG A 405 -9.04 -2.24 23.13
CA ARG A 405 -8.05 -2.83 24.04
C ARG A 405 -6.66 -2.91 23.41
N GLU A 406 -6.55 -3.45 22.21
CA GLU A 406 -5.25 -3.64 21.56
C GLU A 406 -4.57 -2.29 21.28
N ILE A 407 -5.31 -1.29 20.80
CA ILE A 407 -4.80 0.08 20.56
C ILE A 407 -4.29 0.69 21.87
N LEU A 408 -5.05 0.54 22.96
CA LEU A 408 -4.64 0.99 24.29
C LEU A 408 -3.36 0.29 24.75
N GLU A 409 -3.28 -1.04 24.60
CA GLU A 409 -2.11 -1.81 25.02
C GLU A 409 -0.85 -1.42 24.24
N HIS A 410 -0.96 -1.16 22.93
CA HIS A 410 0.14 -0.64 22.12
C HIS A 410 0.59 0.75 22.60
N SER A 411 -0.37 1.63 22.87
CA SER A 411 -0.09 2.98 23.40
C SER A 411 0.65 2.92 24.74
N LEU A 412 0.20 2.06 25.66
CA LEU A 412 0.84 1.89 26.97
C LEU A 412 2.24 1.28 26.87
N LYS A 413 2.45 0.31 25.97
CA LYS A 413 3.79 -0.24 25.71
C LYS A 413 4.73 0.84 25.15
N ALA A 414 4.27 1.64 24.20
CA ALA A 414 5.06 2.76 23.69
C ALA A 414 5.44 3.75 24.81
N LEU A 415 4.48 4.11 25.69
CA LEU A 415 4.75 4.97 26.85
C LEU A 415 5.77 4.36 27.82
N LEU A 416 5.75 3.04 28.01
CA LEU A 416 6.72 2.31 28.83
C LEU A 416 8.13 2.36 28.23
N ASP A 417 8.24 2.31 26.91
CA ASP A 417 9.50 2.25 26.16
C ASP A 417 10.09 3.64 25.80
N LEU A 418 9.38 4.73 26.13
CA LEU A 418 9.85 6.10 25.91
C LEU A 418 11.25 6.35 26.50
N PRO A 419 12.06 7.27 25.95
CA PRO A 419 13.27 7.75 26.62
C PRO A 419 12.97 8.43 27.97
N GLU A 420 13.89 8.29 28.93
CA GLU A 420 13.74 8.85 30.28
C GLU A 420 13.43 10.36 30.34
N PRO A 421 14.14 11.26 29.61
CA PRO A 421 13.87 12.70 29.70
C PRO A 421 12.47 13.07 29.18
N LEU A 422 12.00 12.38 28.15
CA LEU A 422 10.68 12.62 27.53
C LEU A 422 9.54 12.15 28.43
N PHE A 423 9.74 11.01 29.09
CA PHE A 423 8.80 10.51 30.09
C PHE A 423 8.71 11.45 31.29
N ARG A 424 9.84 11.96 31.80
CA ARG A 424 9.87 12.91 32.93
C ARG A 424 9.05 14.17 32.63
N ARG A 425 9.17 14.74 31.43
CA ARG A 425 8.43 15.96 31.02
C ARG A 425 6.91 15.76 31.04
N ASN A 426 6.45 14.55 30.71
CA ASN A 426 5.03 14.24 30.53
C ASN A 426 4.41 13.45 31.69
N ILE A 427 5.12 13.30 32.82
CA ILE A 427 4.68 12.44 33.92
C ILE A 427 3.36 12.87 34.56
N THR A 428 3.13 14.18 34.70
CA THR A 428 1.94 14.72 35.38
C THR A 428 0.63 14.37 34.65
N PRO A 429 0.46 14.68 33.34
CA PRO A 429 -0.75 14.27 32.63
C PRO A 429 -0.89 12.74 32.55
N LEU A 430 0.22 12.01 32.38
CA LEU A 430 0.21 10.55 32.34
C LEU A 430 -0.24 9.93 33.66
N PHE A 431 0.24 10.44 34.80
CA PHE A 431 -0.07 9.89 36.11
C PHE A 431 -1.57 9.91 36.40
N THR A 432 -2.24 11.02 36.10
CA THR A 432 -3.69 11.16 36.33
C THR A 432 -4.47 10.15 35.49
N LYS A 433 -4.15 10.02 34.19
CA LYS A 433 -4.83 9.09 33.27
C LYS A 433 -4.56 7.63 33.62
N LEU A 434 -3.32 7.28 33.98
CA LEU A 434 -2.99 5.92 34.43
C LEU A 434 -3.72 5.56 35.73
N SER A 435 -3.89 6.53 36.64
CA SER A 435 -4.65 6.34 37.89
C SER A 435 -6.15 6.16 37.64
N GLU A 436 -6.72 6.89 36.68
CA GLU A 436 -8.10 6.67 36.21
C GLU A 436 -8.26 5.30 35.56
N LEU A 437 -7.27 4.87 34.75
CA LEU A 437 -7.28 3.56 34.10
C LEU A 437 -7.25 2.40 35.09
N ILE A 438 -6.51 2.51 36.20
CA ILE A 438 -6.53 1.49 37.27
C ILE A 438 -7.92 1.34 37.89
N LYS A 439 -8.68 2.43 37.97
CA LYS A 439 -10.05 2.43 38.53
C LYS A 439 -11.11 2.02 37.50
N CYS A 440 -10.74 1.89 36.23
CA CYS A 440 -11.66 1.56 35.15
C CYS A 440 -12.09 0.09 35.22
N GLU A 441 -13.40 -0.16 35.28
CA GLU A 441 -13.98 -1.52 35.35
C GLU A 441 -13.63 -2.39 34.14
N TYR A 442 -13.34 -1.78 32.98
CA TYR A 442 -13.07 -2.46 31.72
C TYR A 442 -11.57 -2.69 31.45
N ALA A 443 -10.69 -2.29 32.36
CA ALA A 443 -9.25 -2.53 32.21
C ALA A 443 -8.92 -4.03 32.36
N THR A 444 -8.23 -4.60 31.36
CA THR A 444 -7.86 -6.02 31.41
C THR A 444 -6.68 -6.30 32.34
N PRO A 445 -6.49 -7.55 32.80
CA PRO A 445 -5.28 -7.94 33.54
C PRO A 445 -3.98 -7.61 32.79
N GLN A 446 -3.98 -7.75 31.46
CA GLN A 446 -2.85 -7.40 30.61
C GLN A 446 -2.59 -5.88 30.58
N THR A 447 -3.65 -5.08 30.43
CA THR A 447 -3.57 -3.61 30.52
C THR A 447 -2.99 -3.20 31.88
N LEU A 448 -3.55 -3.72 32.98
CA LEU A 448 -3.10 -3.42 34.34
C LEU A 448 -1.66 -3.89 34.61
N HIS A 449 -1.23 -4.99 34.00
CA HIS A 449 0.16 -5.44 34.07
C HIS A 449 1.13 -4.45 33.41
N ILE A 450 0.79 -3.92 32.24
CA ILE A 450 1.60 -2.89 31.57
C ILE A 450 1.63 -1.61 32.42
N VAL A 451 0.49 -1.18 32.94
CA VAL A 451 0.39 -0.02 33.84
C VAL A 451 1.26 -0.22 35.09
N SER A 452 1.19 -1.39 35.73
CA SER A 452 2.02 -1.75 36.89
C SER A 452 3.53 -1.67 36.57
N LYS A 453 3.93 -2.12 35.37
CA LYS A 453 5.31 -1.94 34.89
C LYS A 453 5.69 -0.48 34.73
N ILE A 454 4.80 0.37 34.20
CA ILE A 454 5.06 1.82 34.09
C ILE A 454 5.28 2.43 35.48
N PHE A 455 4.40 2.12 36.45
CA PHE A 455 4.55 2.62 37.81
C PHE A 455 5.87 2.16 38.46
N SER A 456 6.17 0.87 38.39
CA SER A 456 7.36 0.30 39.06
C SER A 456 8.67 0.68 38.39
N SER A 457 8.74 0.64 37.06
CA SER A 457 10.00 0.82 36.32
C SER A 457 10.30 2.28 35.95
N ARG A 458 9.27 3.13 35.86
CA ARG A 458 9.40 4.54 35.48
C ARG A 458 9.08 5.46 36.64
N ILE A 459 7.84 5.45 37.13
CA ILE A 459 7.33 6.46 38.08
C ILE A 459 8.03 6.35 39.44
N LEU A 460 8.14 5.16 40.03
CA LEU A 460 8.77 4.98 41.34
C LEU A 460 10.24 5.36 41.35
N LYS A 461 10.97 5.17 40.25
CA LYS A 461 12.38 5.61 40.14
C LYS A 461 12.54 7.12 40.33
N PHE A 462 11.57 7.91 39.85
CA PHE A 462 11.60 9.37 39.99
C PHE A 462 11.17 9.88 41.36
N ILE A 463 10.38 9.09 42.10
CA ILE A 463 9.97 9.45 43.47
C ILE A 463 11.09 9.08 44.47
N SER A 464 11.91 8.09 44.14
CA SER A 464 13.04 7.63 44.96
C SER A 464 14.36 8.39 44.74
N GLN A 465 14.43 9.24 43.72
CA GLN A 465 15.55 10.15 43.42
C GLN A 465 15.17 11.55 43.87
#